data_AF-A0A392RDE5-F1
#
_entry.id   AF-A0A392RDE5-F1
#
_cell.length_a   1.000
_cell.length_b   1.000
_cell.length_c   1.000
_cell.angle_alpha   90.00
_cell.angle_beta   90.00
_cell.angle_gamma   90.00
#
_symmetry.space_group_name_H-M   'P 1'
#
loop_
_entity.id
_entity.type
_entity.pdbx_description
1 polymer ?
#
loop_
_entity_poly.entity_id
_entity_poly.type
_entity_poly.pdbx_seq_one_letter_code
_entity_poly.pdbx_strand_id
1 'polypeptide(L)'
;MNHLAGTHENAAPCKAVPNDVRQQMLDIVNKLQSNLIEKRKRKRTPSEDVQDNEANKKLMTCIHVLDGLEGIGGGPFTKALKILKEDPLWRDVFLALSDDRKKDFVLN
;
A
#
# COMPACT_ATOMS: atom_id res chain seq x y z
N MET A 1 -0.08 42.34 -23.41
CA MET A 1 -0.08 41.20 -22.47
C MET A 1 -1.29 41.38 -21.57
N ASN A 2 -2.28 40.51 -21.74
CA ASN A 2 -3.57 40.61 -21.05
C ASN A 2 -3.52 39.71 -19.82
N HIS A 3 -3.76 40.26 -18.63
CA HIS A 3 -4.12 39.46 -17.46
C HIS A 3 -5.58 39.80 -17.10
N LEU A 4 -6.49 38.89 -17.44
CA LEU A 4 -7.84 38.89 -16.89
C LEU A 4 -7.78 38.21 -15.53
N ALA A 5 -7.92 39.01 -14.47
CA ALA A 5 -8.06 38.51 -13.10
C ALA A 5 -9.44 37.85 -12.93
N GLY A 6 -9.47 36.55 -12.65
CA GLY A 6 -10.70 35.82 -12.39
C GLY A 6 -11.29 36.21 -11.04
N THR A 7 -12.52 36.70 -11.06
CA THR A 7 -13.35 36.94 -9.87
C THR A 7 -13.64 35.60 -9.17
N HIS A 8 -13.17 35.46 -7.93
CA HIS A 8 -13.60 34.37 -7.03
C HIS A 8 -14.99 34.72 -6.51
N GLU A 9 -16.00 34.44 -7.33
CA GLU A 9 -17.40 34.58 -6.95
C GLU A 9 -17.70 33.52 -5.89
N ASN A 10 -18.06 33.97 -4.68
CA ASN A 10 -18.53 33.08 -3.62
C ASN A 10 -19.81 32.38 -4.10
N ALA A 11 -19.65 31.17 -4.65
CA ALA A 11 -20.79 30.34 -5.03
C ALA A 11 -21.62 30.07 -3.77
N ALA A 12 -22.85 30.56 -3.75
CA ALA A 12 -23.77 30.31 -2.65
C ALA A 12 -23.94 28.79 -2.47
N PRO A 13 -23.95 28.27 -1.22
CA PRO A 13 -24.20 26.85 -0.98
C PRO A 13 -25.51 26.44 -1.66
N CYS A 14 -25.48 25.35 -2.42
CA CYS A 14 -26.64 24.90 -3.18
C CYS A 14 -27.86 24.76 -2.25
N LYS A 15 -29.03 25.27 -2.71
CA LYS A 15 -30.32 25.16 -2.01
C LYS A 15 -30.52 23.71 -1.55
N ALA A 16 -31.04 23.55 -0.34
CA ALA A 16 -31.19 22.26 0.34
C ALA A 16 -31.70 21.17 -0.62
N VAL A 17 -30.86 20.15 -0.82
CA VAL A 17 -31.20 19.00 -1.66
C VAL A 17 -32.49 18.38 -1.14
N PRO A 18 -33.55 18.27 -1.99
CA PRO A 18 -34.80 17.61 -1.64
C PRO A 18 -34.56 16.22 -1.03
N ASN A 19 -35.35 15.86 -0.02
CA ASN A 19 -35.11 14.66 0.79
C ASN A 19 -35.18 13.36 -0.04
N ASP A 20 -36.01 13.33 -1.07
CA ASP A 20 -36.12 12.24 -2.04
C ASP A 20 -34.82 12.04 -2.83
N VAL A 21 -34.21 13.14 -3.29
CA VAL A 21 -32.92 13.11 -3.99
C VAL A 21 -31.81 12.66 -3.04
N ARG A 22 -31.83 13.15 -1.79
CA ARG A 22 -30.88 12.74 -0.75
C ARG A 22 -31.00 11.25 -0.46
N GLN A 23 -32.22 10.73 -0.35
CA GLN A 23 -32.46 9.32 -0.07
C GLN A 23 -32.03 8.43 -1.24
N GLN A 24 -32.34 8.83 -2.47
CA GLN A 24 -31.89 8.12 -3.67
C GLN A 24 -30.36 8.08 -3.77
N MET A 25 -29.68 9.17 -3.42
CA MET A 25 -28.22 9.24 -3.42
C MET A 25 -27.61 8.34 -2.33
N LEU A 26 -28.21 8.30 -1.14
CA LEU A 26 -27.82 7.37 -0.07
C LEU A 26 -28.01 5.91 -0.48
N ASP A 27 -29.13 5.58 -1.13
CA ASP A 27 -29.40 4.21 -1.59
C ASP A 27 -28.40 3.77 -2.67
N ILE A 28 -28.04 4.67 -3.59
CA ILE A 28 -26.99 4.43 -4.58
C ILE A 28 -25.64 4.19 -3.90
N VAL A 29 -25.26 5.03 -2.94
CA VAL A 29 -24.00 4.88 -2.19
C VAL A 29 -23.98 3.58 -1.42
N ASN A 30 -25.05 3.23 -0.71
CA ASN A 30 -25.19 1.99 0.05
C ASN A 30 -25.13 0.75 -0.87
N LYS A 31 -25.74 0.82 -2.05
CA LYS A 31 -25.68 -0.25 -3.06
C LYS A 31 -24.27 -0.39 -3.63
N LEU A 32 -23.58 0.71 -3.90
CA LEU A 32 -22.18 0.69 -4.36
C LEU A 32 -21.25 0.12 -3.27
N GLN A 33 -21.44 0.51 -2.01
CA GLN A 33 -20.67 -0.03 -0.88
C GLN A 33 -20.92 -1.52 -0.69
N SER A 34 -22.18 -1.97 -0.76
CA SER A 34 -22.53 -3.40 -0.68
C SER A 34 -21.90 -4.21 -1.81
N ASN A 35 -21.94 -3.69 -3.05
CA ASN A 35 -21.29 -4.30 -4.20
C ASN A 35 -19.76 -4.33 -4.09
N LEU A 36 -19.14 -3.30 -3.49
CA LEU A 36 -17.70 -3.26 -3.19
C LEU A 36 -17.31 -4.32 -2.13
N ILE A 37 -18.14 -4.48 -1.10
CA ILE A 37 -17.95 -5.49 -0.06
C ILE A 37 -18.12 -6.90 -0.64
N GLU A 38 -19.13 -7.12 -1.48
CA GLU A 38 -19.31 -8.40 -2.17
C GLU A 38 -18.20 -8.71 -3.18
N LYS A 39 -17.73 -7.70 -3.93
CA LYS A 39 -16.56 -7.85 -4.83
C LYS A 39 -15.28 -8.19 -4.06
N ARG A 40 -15.08 -7.64 -2.85
CA ARG A 40 -13.99 -8.07 -1.96
C ARG A 40 -14.16 -9.50 -1.47
N LYS A 41 -15.39 -9.95 -1.19
CA LYS A 41 -15.67 -11.33 -0.76
C LYS A 41 -15.53 -12.36 -1.90
N ARG A 42 -15.84 -11.99 -3.15
CA ARG A 42 -15.72 -12.86 -4.34
C ARG A 42 -14.34 -12.83 -5.01
N LYS A 43 -13.42 -11.97 -4.57
CA LYS A 43 -12.04 -11.89 -5.09
C LYS A 43 -11.08 -12.98 -4.58
N ARG A 44 -11.56 -13.98 -3.83
CA ARG A 44 -10.82 -15.25 -3.72
C ARG A 44 -11.07 -16.08 -4.99
N THR A 45 -10.47 -15.64 -6.08
CA THR A 45 -10.26 -16.44 -7.29
C THR A 45 -8.75 -16.65 -7.46
N PRO A 46 -8.26 -17.84 -7.90
CA PRO A 46 -6.86 -18.30 -7.78
C PRO A 46 -5.78 -17.52 -8.57
N SER A 47 -6.10 -16.34 -9.10
CA SER A 47 -5.21 -15.57 -9.98
C SER A 47 -4.38 -14.52 -9.23
N GLU A 48 -4.78 -14.09 -8.03
CA GLU A 48 -3.99 -13.15 -7.21
C GLU A 48 -2.85 -13.88 -6.47
N ASP A 49 -3.03 -15.16 -6.10
CA ASP A 49 -1.99 -15.99 -5.46
C ASP A 49 -0.74 -16.15 -6.34
N VAL A 50 -0.91 -16.17 -7.66
CA VAL A 50 0.20 -16.32 -8.62
C VAL A 50 1.05 -15.05 -8.69
N GLN A 51 0.43 -13.86 -8.60
CA GLN A 51 1.15 -12.59 -8.64
C GLN A 51 1.81 -12.25 -7.29
N ASP A 52 1.14 -12.55 -6.18
CA ASP A 52 1.69 -12.38 -4.84
C ASP A 52 2.91 -13.28 -4.60
N ASN A 53 2.83 -14.54 -5.05
CA ASN A 53 3.95 -15.48 -5.00
C ASN A 53 5.15 -15.01 -5.84
N GLU A 54 4.93 -14.51 -7.05
CA GLU A 54 6.01 -14.03 -7.91
C GLU A 54 6.68 -12.75 -7.37
N ALA A 55 5.89 -11.82 -6.83
CA ALA A 55 6.42 -10.63 -6.18
C ALA A 55 7.25 -10.99 -4.94
N ASN A 56 6.77 -11.95 -4.14
CA ASN A 56 7.47 -12.41 -2.95
C ASN A 56 8.76 -13.16 -3.30
N LYS A 57 8.77 -13.98 -4.36
CA LYS A 57 10.00 -14.60 -4.91
C LYS A 57 11.03 -13.56 -5.35
N LYS A 58 10.60 -12.50 -6.04
CA LYS A 58 11.48 -11.40 -6.45
C LYS A 58 12.04 -10.66 -5.24
N LEU A 59 11.23 -10.39 -4.23
CA LEU A 59 11.67 -9.79 -2.97
C LEU A 59 12.75 -10.65 -2.30
N MET A 60 12.50 -11.95 -2.12
CA MET A 60 13.46 -12.87 -1.49
C MET A 60 14.77 -12.98 -2.30
N THR A 61 14.68 -12.92 -3.63
CA THR A 61 15.87 -12.86 -4.49
C THR A 61 16.68 -11.59 -4.22
N CYS A 62 16.02 -10.42 -4.13
CA CYS A 62 16.69 -9.17 -3.78
C CYS A 62 17.35 -9.23 -2.41
N ILE A 63 16.69 -9.84 -1.42
CA ILE A 63 17.25 -10.02 -0.07
C ILE A 63 18.52 -10.86 -0.09
N HIS A 64 18.53 -11.99 -0.80
CA HIS A 64 19.74 -12.81 -0.92
C HIS A 64 20.89 -12.07 -1.60
N VAL A 65 20.59 -11.28 -2.65
CA VAL A 65 21.61 -10.44 -3.29
C VAL A 65 22.15 -9.42 -2.29
N LEU A 66 21.29 -8.70 -1.57
CA LEU A 66 21.69 -7.69 -0.59
C LEU A 66 22.50 -8.26 0.58
N ASP A 67 22.12 -9.44 1.09
CA ASP A 67 22.84 -10.16 2.16
C ASP A 67 24.26 -10.54 1.72
N GLY A 68 24.41 -10.99 0.46
CA GLY A 68 25.69 -11.39 -0.14
C GLY A 68 26.59 -10.25 -0.62
N LEU A 69 26.18 -8.99 -0.52
CA LEU A 69 27.03 -7.86 -0.91
C LEU A 69 28.14 -7.62 0.12
N GLU A 70 29.37 -7.93 -0.28
CA GLU A 70 30.57 -7.61 0.48
C GLU A 70 30.78 -6.09 0.58
N GLY A 71 31.27 -5.63 1.74
CA GLY A 71 31.58 -4.21 1.97
C GLY A 71 30.39 -3.35 2.40
N ILE A 72 29.16 -3.87 2.41
CA ILE A 72 28.02 -3.16 3.02
C ILE A 72 28.09 -3.34 4.54
N GLY A 73 28.27 -2.23 5.28
CA GLY A 73 28.19 -2.24 6.73
C GLY A 73 26.77 -2.52 7.24
N GLY A 74 26.66 -2.99 8.48
CA GLY A 74 25.37 -3.30 9.10
C GLY A 74 24.40 -2.11 9.18
N GLY A 75 24.89 -0.90 9.44
CA GLY A 75 24.07 0.31 9.48
C GLY A 75 23.33 0.61 8.16
N PRO A 76 24.04 0.77 7.03
CA PRO A 76 23.42 0.92 5.71
C PRO A 76 22.45 -0.21 5.34
N PHE A 77 22.82 -1.45 5.66
CA PHE A 77 21.98 -2.63 5.42
C PHE A 77 20.66 -2.55 6.19
N THR A 78 20.71 -2.35 7.50
CA THR A 78 19.51 -2.27 8.34
C THR A 78 18.65 -1.06 8.01
N LYS A 79 19.27 0.06 7.61
CA LYS A 79 18.54 1.24 7.14
C LYS A 79 17.70 0.94 5.89
N ALA A 80 18.25 0.17 4.94
CA ALA A 80 17.52 -0.25 3.74
C ALA A 80 16.34 -1.18 4.06
N LEU A 81 16.50 -2.04 5.08
CA LEU A 81 15.48 -3.00 5.49
C LEU A 81 14.47 -2.46 6.51
N LYS A 82 14.61 -1.21 6.95
CA LYS A 82 13.75 -0.62 7.99
C LYS A 82 12.27 -0.70 7.66
N ILE A 83 11.92 -0.47 6.39
CA ILE A 83 10.53 -0.52 5.91
C ILE A 83 9.96 -1.94 6.06
N LEU A 84 10.79 -2.97 5.92
CA LEU A 84 10.34 -4.34 6.03
C LEU A 84 10.04 -4.73 7.48
N LYS A 85 10.63 -4.11 8.51
CA LYS A 85 10.34 -4.46 9.92
C LYS A 85 8.86 -4.33 10.30
N GLU A 86 8.12 -3.47 9.60
CA GLU A 86 6.70 -3.23 9.84
C GLU A 86 5.79 -4.09 8.93
N ASP A 87 6.36 -4.77 7.94
CA ASP A 87 5.64 -5.57 6.96
C ASP A 87 5.43 -7.02 7.45
N PRO A 88 4.25 -7.65 7.30
CA PRO A 88 4.03 -9.04 7.71
C PRO A 88 5.06 -10.06 7.20
N LEU A 89 5.72 -9.79 6.06
CA LEU A 89 6.75 -10.62 5.44
C LEU A 89 8.13 -10.50 6.10
N TRP A 90 8.30 -9.60 7.08
CA TRP A 90 9.59 -9.36 7.76
C TRP A 90 10.21 -10.62 8.34
N ARG A 91 9.38 -11.56 8.78
CA ARG A 91 9.82 -12.83 9.38
C ARG A 91 10.51 -13.70 8.35
N ASP A 92 9.92 -13.84 7.17
CA ASP A 92 10.48 -14.66 6.11
C ASP A 92 11.79 -14.06 5.60
N VAL A 93 11.82 -12.74 5.43
CA VAL A 93 13.04 -11.99 5.11
C VAL A 93 14.12 -12.21 6.17
N PHE A 94 13.79 -12.05 7.45
CA PHE A 94 14.74 -12.22 8.56
C PHE A 94 15.32 -13.64 8.63
N LEU A 95 14.50 -14.66 8.39
CA LEU A 95 14.93 -16.05 8.39
C LEU A 95 15.90 -16.37 7.24
N ALA A 96 15.79 -15.67 6.12
CA ALA A 96 16.67 -15.83 4.96
C ALA A 96 18.02 -15.10 5.09
N LEU A 97 18.18 -14.22 6.08
CA LEU A 97 19.44 -13.51 6.30
C LEU A 97 20.52 -14.41 6.92
N SER A 98 21.78 -14.10 6.62
CA SER A 98 22.92 -14.66 7.35
C SER A 98 22.92 -14.23 8.83
N ASP A 99 23.59 -14.99 9.69
CA ASP A 99 23.58 -14.71 11.13
C ASP A 99 24.21 -13.37 11.50
N ASP A 100 25.19 -12.90 10.73
CA ASP A 100 25.76 -11.57 10.92
C ASP A 100 24.76 -10.46 10.54
N ARG A 101 24.00 -10.65 9.47
CA ARG A 101 22.92 -9.72 9.09
C ARG A 101 21.73 -9.75 10.01
N LYS A 102 21.43 -10.89 10.63
CA LYS A 102 20.41 -10.95 11.69
C LYS A 102 20.81 -10.08 12.89
N LYS A 103 22.09 -10.08 13.29
CA LYS A 103 22.59 -9.20 14.36
C LYS A 103 22.43 -7.74 13.94
N ASP A 104 22.85 -7.38 12.72
CA ASP A 104 22.69 -6.02 12.19
C ASP A 104 21.23 -5.58 12.18
N PHE A 105 20.33 -6.48 11.79
CA PHE A 105 18.90 -6.23 11.68
C PHE A 105 18.23 -6.03 13.04
N VAL A 106 18.66 -6.75 14.08
CA VAL A 106 18.09 -6.64 15.43
C VAL A 106 18.68 -5.45 16.20
N LEU A 107 19.98 -5.19 16.04
CA LEU A 107 20.72 -4.23 16.85
C LEU A 107 20.68 -2.78 16.34
N ASN A 108 20.20 -2.55 15.11
CA ASN A 108 20.05 -1.22 14.50
C ASN A 108 18.59 -0.94 14.08
#